data_AF-A0A370NX00-F1
#
_entry.id   AF-A0A370NX00-F1
#
_cell.length_a   1.000
_cell.length_b   1.000
_cell.length_c   1.000
_cell.angle_alpha   90.00
_cell.angle_beta   90.00
_cell.angle_gamma   90.00
#
_symmetry.space_group_name_H-M   'P 1'
#
loop_
_entity.id
_entity.type
_entity.pdbx_description
1 polymer ?
#
loop_
_entity_poly.entity_id
_entity_poly.type
_entity_poly.pdbx_seq_one_letter_code
_entity_poly.pdbx_strand_id
1 'polypeptide(L)'
;MSAEHVDELAWNDNLLLGYEPMDAVHREFVAQIASLSQCAEEDLADGLARLHEHLKEHFDAEDALMVQHDFPPRDCHIDEHAAVLKSARDVLALVQEGDVAIGRDFVAHLADWFPGHTTHLDSALAHWMVKRLHGGKPVVLRRHMSFDHGAAELSA
;
A
#
# COMPACT_ATOMS: atom_id res chain seq x y z
N MET A 1 13.87 14.60 23.34
CA MET A 1 13.71 13.51 22.37
C MET A 1 12.64 13.99 21.41
N SER A 2 13.04 14.37 20.20
CA SER A 2 12.15 14.80 19.14
C SER A 2 11.26 13.61 18.78
N ALA A 3 9.95 13.78 18.88
CA ALA A 3 9.02 12.89 18.22
C ALA A 3 9.32 13.01 16.72
N GLU A 4 9.89 11.97 16.12
CA GLU A 4 9.90 11.88 14.66
C GLU A 4 8.44 11.87 14.22
N HIS A 5 8.12 12.73 13.25
CA HIS A 5 6.79 12.81 12.68
C HIS A 5 6.58 11.49 11.93
N VAL A 6 5.83 10.57 12.52
CA VAL A 6 5.29 9.44 11.76
C VAL A 6 4.26 10.08 10.84
N ASP A 7 4.64 10.32 9.59
CA ASP A 7 3.69 10.83 8.59
C ASP A 7 2.58 9.78 8.47
N GLU A 8 1.41 10.12 8.99
CA GLU A 8 0.23 9.27 8.92
C GLU A 8 -0.08 9.01 7.43
N LEU A 9 -0.15 7.74 7.01
CA LEU A 9 -0.41 7.39 5.62
C LEU A 9 -1.74 8.01 5.17
N ALA A 10 -1.65 9.03 4.33
CA ALA A 10 -2.78 9.75 3.78
C ALA A 10 -2.73 9.72 2.25
N TRP A 11 -3.89 9.53 1.63
CA TRP A 11 -3.96 9.47 0.18
C TRP A 11 -3.51 10.80 -0.43
N ASN A 12 -2.62 10.72 -1.42
CA ASN A 12 -2.18 11.85 -2.21
C ASN A 12 -1.78 11.40 -3.61
N ASP A 13 -1.66 12.35 -4.54
CA ASP A 13 -1.43 12.06 -5.96
C ASP A 13 -0.04 11.39 -6.23
N ASN A 14 0.86 11.28 -5.24
CA ASN A 14 2.10 10.51 -5.41
C ASN A 14 1.87 8.99 -5.46
N LEU A 15 0.77 8.50 -4.88
CA LEU A 15 0.37 7.10 -4.92
C LEU A 15 -0.37 6.72 -6.22
N LEU A 16 -0.64 7.68 -7.12
CA LEU A 16 -1.27 7.40 -8.40
C LEU A 16 -0.32 6.67 -9.35
N LEU A 17 -0.79 5.55 -9.88
CA LEU A 17 -0.11 4.69 -10.85
C LEU A 17 -0.69 4.85 -12.26
N GLY A 18 -1.89 5.43 -12.39
CA GLY A 18 -2.52 5.70 -13.68
C GLY A 18 -3.21 4.49 -14.29
N TYR A 19 -3.51 3.49 -13.45
CA TYR A 19 -4.35 2.35 -13.80
C TYR A 19 -5.51 2.30 -12.80
N GLU A 20 -6.66 2.84 -13.21
CA GLU A 20 -7.75 3.15 -12.28
C GLU A 20 -8.24 1.97 -11.42
N PRO A 21 -8.39 0.73 -11.94
CA PRO A 21 -8.79 -0.38 -11.08
C PRO A 21 -7.87 -0.58 -9.86
N MET A 22 -6.56 -0.38 -10.04
CA MET A 22 -5.55 -0.47 -8.98
C MET A 22 -5.54 0.80 -8.11
N ASP A 23 -5.61 1.99 -8.71
CA ASP A 23 -5.66 3.25 -7.97
C ASP A 23 -6.90 3.33 -7.04
N ALA A 24 -8.02 2.69 -7.41
CA ALA A 24 -9.23 2.59 -6.59
C ALA A 24 -9.03 1.73 -5.34
N VAL A 25 -8.51 0.51 -5.50
CA VAL A 25 -8.24 -0.38 -4.35
C VAL A 25 -7.15 0.19 -3.44
N HIS A 26 -6.16 0.89 -3.99
CA HIS A 26 -5.13 1.58 -3.19
C HIS A 26 -5.71 2.70 -2.31
N ARG A 27 -6.72 3.44 -2.81
CA ARG A 27 -7.44 4.44 -1.99
C ARG A 27 -8.17 3.80 -0.83
N GLU A 28 -8.81 2.67 -1.07
CA GLU A 28 -9.53 1.91 -0.04
C GLU A 28 -8.56 1.40 1.02
N PHE A 29 -7.41 0.83 0.62
CA PHE A 29 -6.35 0.40 1.54
C PHE A 29 -5.89 1.55 2.45
N VAL A 30 -5.52 2.70 1.87
CA VAL A 30 -5.08 3.87 2.65
C VAL A 30 -6.15 4.35 3.63
N ALA A 31 -7.42 4.35 3.22
CA ALA A 31 -8.52 4.71 4.11
C ALA A 31 -8.70 3.71 5.26
N GLN A 32 -8.52 2.41 5.01
CA GLN A 32 -8.57 1.39 6.05
C GLN A 32 -7.41 1.51 7.05
N ILE A 33 -6.18 1.76 6.57
CA ILE A 33 -5.02 2.02 7.43
C ILE A 33 -5.27 3.24 8.32
N ALA A 34 -5.74 4.36 7.75
CA ALA A 34 -6.07 5.55 8.53
C ALA A 34 -7.15 5.27 9.60
N SER A 35 -8.19 4.51 9.25
CA SER A 35 -9.23 4.11 10.22
C SER A 35 -8.68 3.22 11.32
N LEU A 36 -7.77 2.29 10.99
CA LEU A 36 -7.17 1.35 11.94
C LEU A 36 -6.15 2.01 12.86
N SER A 37 -5.45 3.05 12.40
CA SER A 37 -4.54 3.84 13.24
C SER A 37 -5.27 4.57 14.38
N GLN A 38 -6.57 4.85 14.20
CA GLN A 38 -7.36 5.68 15.11
C GLN A 38 -8.51 4.94 15.81
N CYS A 39 -8.80 3.69 15.45
CA CYS A 39 -9.93 2.95 16.02
C CYS A 39 -9.75 2.66 17.52
N ALA A 40 -10.85 2.38 18.24
CA ALA A 40 -10.78 1.90 19.61
C ALA A 40 -10.14 0.48 19.66
N GLU A 41 -9.66 0.07 20.84
CA GLU A 41 -9.01 -1.24 21.00
C GLU A 41 -9.99 -2.39 20.73
N GLU A 42 -11.24 -2.23 21.18
CA GLU A 42 -12.32 -3.20 20.96
C GLU A 42 -12.69 -3.40 19.48
N ASP A 43 -12.44 -2.40 18.64
CA ASP A 43 -12.75 -2.44 17.21
C ASP A 43 -11.60 -2.98 16.35
N LEU A 44 -10.39 -3.13 16.93
CA LEU A 44 -9.17 -3.42 16.19
C LEU A 44 -9.22 -4.79 15.49
N ALA A 45 -9.72 -5.82 16.18
CA ALA A 45 -9.83 -7.17 15.62
C ALA A 45 -10.75 -7.19 14.38
N ASP A 46 -11.92 -6.55 14.49
CA ASP A 46 -12.88 -6.46 13.38
C ASP A 46 -12.32 -5.62 12.23
N GLY A 47 -11.60 -4.55 12.54
CA GLY A 47 -10.89 -3.74 11.55
C GLY A 47 -9.83 -4.53 10.80
N LEU A 48 -8.99 -5.29 11.52
CA LEU A 48 -7.94 -6.13 10.91
C LEU A 48 -8.52 -7.27 10.08
N ALA A 49 -9.66 -7.84 10.48
CA ALA A 49 -10.36 -8.84 9.67
C ALA A 49 -10.83 -8.24 8.33
N ARG A 50 -11.38 -7.02 8.34
CA ARG A 50 -11.76 -6.30 7.10
C ARG A 50 -10.54 -5.97 6.23
N LEU A 51 -9.45 -5.53 6.86
CA LEU A 51 -8.20 -5.26 6.16
C LEU A 51 -7.60 -6.50 5.51
N HIS A 52 -7.60 -7.63 6.23
CA HIS A 52 -7.12 -8.90 5.69
C HIS A 52 -7.92 -9.32 4.45
N GLU A 53 -9.25 -9.19 4.48
CA GLU A 53 -10.07 -9.51 3.30
C GLU A 53 -9.79 -8.56 2.13
N HIS A 54 -9.68 -7.26 2.41
CA HIS A 54 -9.33 -6.27 1.40
C HIS A 54 -7.97 -6.56 0.74
N LEU A 55 -6.94 -6.83 1.53
CA LEU A 55 -5.62 -7.23 1.04
C LEU A 55 -5.69 -8.49 0.20
N LYS A 56 -6.49 -9.46 0.63
CA LYS A 56 -6.66 -10.72 -0.11
C LYS A 56 -7.29 -10.48 -1.47
N GLU A 57 -8.40 -9.75 -1.53
CA GLU A 57 -9.09 -9.44 -2.79
C GLU A 57 -8.20 -8.62 -3.73
N HIS A 58 -7.51 -7.61 -3.20
CA HIS A 58 -6.55 -6.78 -3.92
C HIS A 58 -5.43 -7.65 -4.51
N PHE A 59 -4.67 -8.37 -3.68
CA PHE A 59 -3.54 -9.15 -4.15
C PHE A 59 -3.95 -10.28 -5.08
N ASP A 60 -5.07 -10.98 -4.82
CA ASP A 60 -5.59 -11.99 -5.74
C ASP A 60 -5.87 -11.40 -7.14
N ALA A 61 -6.40 -10.18 -7.20
CA ALA A 61 -6.67 -9.50 -8.47
C ALA A 61 -5.37 -9.15 -9.20
N GLU A 62 -4.36 -8.62 -8.51
CA GLU A 62 -3.07 -8.29 -9.11
C GLU A 62 -2.27 -9.51 -9.53
N ASP A 63 -2.20 -10.54 -8.68
CA ASP A 63 -1.59 -11.83 -8.99
C ASP A 63 -2.23 -12.44 -10.23
N ALA A 64 -3.55 -12.38 -10.35
CA ALA A 64 -4.26 -12.82 -11.53
C ALA A 64 -3.86 -12.00 -12.77
N LEU A 65 -3.77 -10.67 -12.67
CA LEU A 65 -3.29 -9.82 -13.78
C LEU A 65 -1.87 -10.19 -14.20
N MET A 66 -0.97 -10.40 -13.23
CA MET A 66 0.42 -10.77 -13.47
C MET A 66 0.53 -12.11 -14.22
N VAL A 67 -0.24 -13.11 -13.81
CA VAL A 67 -0.26 -14.43 -14.46
C VAL A 67 -0.91 -14.36 -15.84
N GLN A 68 -2.11 -13.80 -15.93
CA GLN A 68 -2.90 -13.78 -17.17
C GLN A 68 -2.24 -12.97 -18.29
N HIS A 69 -1.48 -11.92 -17.94
CA HIS A 69 -0.84 -11.04 -18.92
C HIS A 69 0.67 -11.27 -19.04
N ASP A 70 1.20 -12.40 -18.55
CA ASP A 70 2.62 -12.76 -18.61
C ASP A 70 3.53 -11.61 -18.13
N PHE A 71 3.20 -11.02 -16.98
CA PHE A 71 4.04 -9.99 -16.38
C PHE A 71 5.39 -10.61 -15.97
N PRO A 72 6.53 -10.16 -16.53
CA PRO A 72 7.80 -10.87 -16.34
C PRO A 72 8.34 -10.92 -14.90
N PRO A 73 8.29 -9.83 -14.10
CA PRO A 73 8.83 -9.85 -12.73
C PRO A 73 7.75 -10.20 -11.68
N ARG A 74 6.88 -11.18 -11.97
CA ARG A 74 5.75 -11.52 -11.10
C ARG A 74 6.13 -12.28 -9.83
N ASP A 75 7.14 -13.15 -9.89
CA ASP A 75 7.39 -14.10 -8.80
C ASP A 75 7.74 -13.38 -7.48
N CYS A 76 8.64 -12.38 -7.52
CA CYS A 76 8.98 -11.61 -6.33
C CYS A 76 7.83 -10.74 -5.81
N HIS A 77 6.95 -10.28 -6.68
CA HIS A 77 5.79 -9.45 -6.32
C HIS A 77 4.73 -10.32 -5.60
N ILE A 78 4.40 -11.47 -6.18
CA ILE A 78 3.47 -12.46 -5.60
C ILE A 78 3.99 -12.98 -4.24
N ASP A 79 5.31 -13.23 -4.12
CA ASP A 79 5.91 -13.66 -2.86
C ASP A 79 5.76 -12.60 -1.75
N GLU A 80 5.87 -11.32 -2.09
CA GLU A 80 5.68 -10.21 -1.16
C GLU A 80 4.22 -10.10 -0.70
N HIS A 81 3.25 -10.22 -1.63
CA HIS A 81 1.82 -10.32 -1.31
C HIS A 81 1.54 -11.47 -0.33
N ALA A 82 2.08 -12.65 -0.62
CA ALA A 82 1.90 -13.82 0.24
C ALA A 82 2.48 -13.61 1.65
N ALA A 83 3.62 -12.92 1.76
CA ALA A 83 4.24 -12.60 3.04
C ALA A 83 3.39 -11.60 3.87
N VAL A 84 2.82 -10.59 3.22
CA VAL A 84 1.91 -9.62 3.86
C VAL A 84 0.63 -10.31 4.33
N LEU A 85 -0.02 -11.14 3.50
CA LEU A 85 -1.22 -11.89 3.88
C LEU A 85 -0.97 -12.85 5.05
N LYS A 86 0.18 -13.54 5.03
CA LYS A 86 0.59 -14.38 6.16
C LYS A 86 0.68 -13.55 7.44
N SER A 87 1.35 -12.40 7.38
CA SER A 87 1.51 -11.51 8.54
C SER A 87 0.16 -10.97 9.04
N ALA A 88 -0.72 -10.54 8.13
CA ALA A 88 -2.06 -10.06 8.47
C ALA A 88 -2.90 -11.12 9.21
N ARG A 89 -2.88 -12.37 8.73
CA ARG A 89 -3.58 -13.48 9.38
C ARG A 89 -2.99 -13.80 10.76
N ASP A 90 -1.66 -13.87 10.85
CA ASP A 90 -0.98 -14.24 12.09
C ASP A 90 -1.17 -13.15 13.17
N VAL A 91 -1.11 -11.87 12.79
CA VAL A 91 -1.38 -10.73 13.69
C VAL A 91 -2.84 -10.68 14.12
N LEU A 92 -3.79 -10.92 13.21
CA LEU A 92 -5.21 -10.97 13.56
C LEU A 92 -5.50 -12.00 14.66
N ALA A 93 -4.87 -13.18 14.58
CA ALA A 93 -5.02 -14.21 15.62
C ALA A 93 -4.51 -13.72 16.99
N LEU A 94 -3.35 -13.05 17.03
CA LEU A 94 -2.79 -12.50 18.27
C LEU A 94 -3.66 -11.38 18.87
N VAL A 95 -4.21 -10.51 18.03
CA VAL A 95 -5.14 -9.45 18.47
C VAL A 95 -6.43 -10.05 19.04
N GLN A 96 -6.93 -11.14 18.46
CA GLN A 96 -8.07 -11.88 19.01
C GLN A 96 -7.77 -12.54 20.37
N GLU A 97 -6.50 -12.81 20.67
CA GLU A 97 -6.03 -13.27 21.98
C GLU A 97 -5.77 -12.12 22.97
N GLY A 98 -5.92 -10.86 22.52
CA GLY A 98 -5.80 -9.66 23.34
C GLY A 98 -4.50 -8.89 23.18
N ASP A 99 -3.61 -9.29 22.27
CA ASP A 99 -2.39 -8.51 21.97
C ASP A 99 -2.73 -7.34 21.02
N VAL A 100 -3.24 -6.25 21.59
CA VAL A 100 -3.59 -5.05 20.80
C VAL A 100 -2.34 -4.35 20.27
N ALA A 101 -1.23 -4.41 21.02
CA ALA A 101 0.01 -3.73 20.67
C ALA A 101 0.59 -4.25 19.35
N ILE A 102 0.66 -5.57 19.16
CA ILE A 102 1.15 -6.15 17.89
C ILE A 102 0.26 -5.75 16.70
N GLY A 103 -1.04 -5.58 16.92
CA GLY A 103 -1.98 -5.09 15.90
C GLY A 103 -1.68 -3.66 15.47
N ARG A 104 -1.39 -2.76 16.43
CA ARG A 104 -1.01 -1.36 16.11
C ARG A 104 0.33 -1.29 15.40
N ASP A 105 1.31 -2.06 15.87
CA ASP A 105 2.62 -2.13 15.22
C ASP A 105 2.48 -2.64 13.79
N PHE A 106 1.63 -3.64 13.54
CA PHE A 106 1.39 -4.14 12.19
C PHE A 106 0.77 -3.08 11.26
N VAL A 107 -0.22 -2.32 11.74
CA VAL A 107 -0.83 -1.22 10.97
C VAL A 107 0.20 -0.15 10.64
N ALA A 108 1.10 0.20 11.57
CA ALA A 108 2.19 1.14 11.31
C ALA A 108 3.18 0.60 10.27
N HIS A 109 3.57 -0.67 10.36
CA HIS A 109 4.46 -1.27 9.35
C HIS A 109 3.83 -1.32 7.95
N LEU A 110 2.52 -1.56 7.87
CA LEU A 110 1.79 -1.49 6.59
C LEU A 110 1.78 -0.07 6.02
N ALA A 111 1.63 0.94 6.88
CA ALA A 111 1.69 2.34 6.48
C ALA A 111 3.06 2.71 5.88
N ASP A 112 4.14 2.21 6.47
CA ASP A 112 5.52 2.44 6.01
C ASP A 112 5.85 1.64 4.73
N TRP A 113 5.35 0.41 4.63
CA TRP A 113 5.62 -0.50 3.52
C TRP A 113 4.96 -0.06 2.21
N PHE A 114 3.70 0.38 2.29
CA PHE A 114 2.83 0.55 1.12
C PHE A 114 3.34 1.58 0.08
N PRO A 115 3.86 2.77 0.44
CA PRO A 115 4.40 3.71 -0.55
C PRO A 115 5.59 3.13 -1.34
N GLY A 116 6.42 2.31 -0.69
CA GLY A 116 7.54 1.63 -1.34
C GLY A 116 7.05 0.55 -2.30
N HIS A 117 6.11 -0.28 -1.85
CA HIS A 117 5.50 -1.33 -2.67
C HIS A 117 4.84 -0.76 -3.93
N THR A 118 3.97 0.23 -3.76
CA THR A 118 3.27 0.90 -4.88
C THR A 118 4.23 1.53 -5.87
N THR A 119 5.30 2.17 -5.38
CA THR A 119 6.30 2.83 -6.23
C THR A 119 7.13 1.81 -7.00
N HIS A 120 7.60 0.74 -6.35
CA HIS A 120 8.63 -0.13 -6.92
C HIS A 120 8.08 -1.36 -7.65
N LEU A 121 6.90 -1.86 -7.27
CA LEU A 121 6.32 -3.07 -7.83
C LEU A 121 5.04 -2.74 -8.61
N ASP A 122 4.03 -2.17 -7.97
CA ASP A 122 2.72 -1.95 -8.59
C ASP A 122 2.78 -1.01 -9.78
N SER A 123 3.64 0.02 -9.73
CA SER A 123 3.85 0.93 -10.86
C SER A 123 4.28 0.19 -12.13
N ALA A 124 5.08 -0.87 -12.01
CA ALA A 124 5.51 -1.68 -13.14
C ALA A 124 4.35 -2.52 -13.69
N LEU A 125 3.50 -3.06 -12.82
CA LEU A 125 2.29 -3.79 -13.21
C LEU A 125 1.27 -2.85 -13.87
N ALA A 126 1.00 -1.68 -13.30
CA ALA A 126 0.14 -0.65 -13.89
C ALA A 126 0.59 -0.25 -15.29
N HIS A 127 1.90 0.03 -15.46
CA HIS A 127 2.50 0.31 -16.76
C HIS A 127 2.29 -0.84 -17.76
N TRP A 128 2.46 -2.09 -17.30
CA TRP A 128 2.25 -3.27 -18.12
C TRP A 128 0.80 -3.39 -18.59
N MET A 129 -0.15 -3.19 -17.68
CA MET A 129 -1.58 -3.28 -17.97
C MET A 129 -2.04 -2.21 -18.95
N VAL A 130 -1.62 -0.96 -18.76
CA VAL A 130 -1.94 0.13 -19.70
C VAL A 130 -1.34 -0.13 -21.08
N LYS A 131 -0.12 -0.70 -21.15
CA LYS A 131 0.48 -1.10 -22.42
C LYS A 131 -0.29 -2.22 -23.10
N ARG A 132 -0.74 -3.23 -22.34
CA ARG A 132 -1.54 -4.35 -22.87
C ARG A 132 -2.91 -3.89 -23.39
N LEU A 133 -3.57 -2.97 -22.69
CA LEU A 133 -4.92 -2.53 -23.00
C LEU A 133 -4.98 -1.39 -24.04
N HIS A 134 -3.99 -0.50 -24.04
CA HIS A 134 -4.03 0.75 -24.81
C HIS A 134 -2.80 0.99 -25.70
N GLY A 135 -1.79 0.13 -25.64
CA GLY A 135 -0.58 0.26 -26.45
C GLY A 135 0.37 1.38 -26.03
N GLY A 136 0.14 2.02 -24.87
CA GLY A 136 0.91 3.17 -24.38
C GLY A 136 1.40 3.02 -22.95
N LYS A 137 1.93 4.12 -22.39
CA LYS A 137 2.21 4.25 -20.95
C LYS A 137 1.15 5.18 -20.34
N PRO A 138 0.78 5.01 -19.06
CA PRO A 138 -0.13 5.95 -18.41
C PRO A 138 0.51 7.34 -18.31
N VAL A 139 -0.34 8.36 -18.44
CA VAL A 139 0.02 9.75 -18.17
C VAL A 139 -0.66 10.13 -16.86
N VAL A 140 0.14 10.25 -15.80
CA VAL A 140 -0.34 10.62 -14.47
C VAL A 140 -0.09 12.11 -14.26
N LEU A 141 -1.15 12.87 -13.97
CA LEU A 141 -1.07 14.28 -13.61
C LEU A 141 -1.21 14.40 -12.10
N ARG A 142 -0.14 14.83 -11.42
CA ARG A 142 -0.12 15.01 -9.97
C ARG A 142 -0.35 16.46 -9.60
N ARG A 143 -1.32 16.71 -8.72
CA ARG A 143 -1.54 18.05 -8.15
C ARG A 143 -0.63 18.23 -6.94
N HIS A 144 -0.21 19.47 -6.70
CA HIS A 144 0.58 19.85 -5.53
C HIS A 144 1.87 19.02 -5.36
N MET A 145 2.70 18.96 -6.41
CA MET A 145 4.05 18.40 -6.29
C MET A 145 4.87 19.26 -5.32
N SER A 146 5.18 18.72 -4.14
CA SER A 146 6.16 19.30 -3.22
C SER A 146 7.54 19.14 -3.84
N PHE A 147 8.06 20.21 -4.44
CA PHE A 147 9.46 20.27 -4.84
C PHE A 147 10.28 20.57 -3.59
N ASP A 148 10.99 19.57 -3.10
CA ASP A 148 11.98 19.76 -2.06
C ASP A 148 13.08 20.66 -2.65
N HIS A 149 13.03 21.96 -2.32
CA HIS A 149 14.05 22.91 -2.72
C HIS A 149 15.26 22.64 -1.84
N GLY A 150 16.11 21.70 -2.26
CA GLY A 150 17.42 21.50 -1.65
C GLY A 150 18.09 22.85 -1.50
N ALA A 151 18.24 23.30 -0.26
CA ALA A 151 18.96 24.51 0.07
C ALA A 151 20.42 24.29 -0.30
N ALA A 152 20.78 24.69 -1.52
CA ALA A 152 22.17 24.92 -1.87
C ALA A 152 22.63 26.15 -1.07
N GLU A 153 23.14 25.92 0.15
CA GLU A 153 23.96 26.92 0.82
C GLU A 153 25.26 27.09 0.01
N LEU A 154 25.28 28.13 -0.82
CA LEU A 154 26.51 28.71 -1.35
C LEU A 154 27.18 29.46 -0.20
N SER A 155 28.15 28.82 0.46
CA SER A 155 29.08 29.53 1.34
C SER A 155 30.06 30.32 0.47
N ALA A 156 29.99 31.65 0.59
CA ALA A 156 31.05 32.59 0.20
C ALA A 156 31.67 33.19 1.47
#